data_AF-A0A9D6DDG2-F1
#
_entry.id   AF-A0A9D6DDG2-F1
#
_cell.length_a   1.000
_cell.length_b   1.000
_cell.length_c   1.000
_cell.angle_alpha   90.00
_cell.angle_beta   90.00
_cell.angle_gamma   90.00
#
_symmetry.space_group_name_H-M   'P 1'
#
loop_
_entity.id
_entity.type
_entity.pdbx_description
1 polymer ?
#
loop_
_entity_poly.entity_id
_entity_poly.type
_entity_poly.pdbx_seq_one_letter_code
_entity_poly.pdbx_strand_id
1 'polypeptide(L)' 'MAGNKLKFNWQDPLHLDSQLSDVERMVRDTAHSYSQEKLLPRVQEAFRHEKTDRAIFNEMGELG' A
#
# COMPACT_ATOMS: atom_id res chain seq x y z
N MET A 1 15.79 -19.60 -28.80
CA MET A 1 15.08 -19.27 -27.55
C MET A 1 14.99 -17.75 -27.44
N ALA A 2 13.89 -17.15 -27.91
CA ALA A 2 13.72 -15.70 -27.78
C ALA A 2 13.46 -15.40 -26.29
N GLY A 3 14.43 -14.78 -25.61
CA GLY A 3 14.28 -14.37 -24.22
C GLY A 3 13.07 -13.47 -24.07
N ASN A 4 12.17 -13.82 -23.16
CA ASN A 4 10.98 -13.04 -22.84
C ASN A 4 11.43 -11.62 -22.42
N LYS A 5 11.26 -10.63 -23.30
CA LYS A 5 11.54 -9.24 -22.97
C LYS A 5 10.52 -8.80 -21.92
N LEU A 6 10.97 -8.63 -20.68
CA LEU A 6 10.17 -7.98 -19.63
C LEU A 6 9.73 -6.62 -20.17
N LYS A 7 8.42 -6.36 -20.16
CA LYS A 7 7.87 -5.06 -20.53
C LYS A 7 8.31 -4.06 -19.47
N PHE A 8 9.00 -3.00 -19.89
CA PHE A 8 9.41 -1.93 -19.00
C PHE A 8 8.18 -1.28 -18.34
N ASN A 9 8.15 -1.27 -17.01
CA ASN A 9 7.15 -0.59 -16.21
C ASN A 9 7.76 0.69 -15.63
N TRP A 10 7.24 1.87 -15.98
CA TRP A 10 7.77 3.13 -15.46
C TRP A 10 7.45 3.35 -13.96
N GLN A 11 6.40 2.72 -13.44
CA GLN A 11 6.03 2.77 -12.01
C GLN A 11 6.85 1.79 -11.17
N ASP A 12 7.46 0.79 -11.83
CA ASP A 12 8.35 -0.18 -11.20
C ASP A 12 9.54 -0.52 -12.11
N PRO A 13 10.49 0.43 -12.32
CA PRO A 13 11.59 0.26 -13.29
C PRO A 13 12.54 -0.88 -12.97
N LEU A 14 12.60 -1.30 -11.70
CA LEU A 14 13.48 -2.36 -11.20
C LEU A 14 12.71 -3.65 -10.91
N HIS A 15 11.43 -3.73 -11.28
CA HIS A 15 10.56 -4.87 -11.02
C HIS A 15 10.59 -5.33 -9.56
N LEU A 16 10.54 -4.37 -8.62
CA LEU A 16 10.48 -4.61 -7.18
C LEU A 16 9.38 -5.62 -6.83
N ASP A 17 8.23 -5.55 -7.48
CA ASP A 17 7.12 -6.50 -7.25
C ASP A 17 7.55 -7.97 -7.44
N SER A 18 8.45 -8.24 -8.38
CA SER A 18 8.96 -9.59 -8.64
C SER A 18 10.01 -10.08 -7.64
N GLN A 19 10.60 -9.16 -6.87
CA GLN A 19 11.61 -9.45 -5.86
C GLN A 19 11.00 -9.78 -4.50
N LEU A 20 9.73 -9.44 -4.29
CA LEU A 20 8.99 -9.74 -3.07
C LEU A 20 8.59 -11.22 -3.01
N SER A 21 8.56 -11.77 -1.81
CA SER A 21 7.87 -13.03 -1.52
C SER A 21 6.34 -12.85 -1.58
N ASP A 22 5.61 -13.96 -1.63
CA ASP A 22 4.14 -13.92 -1.63
C ASP A 22 3.57 -13.29 -0.35
N VAL A 23 4.24 -13.52 0.79
CA VAL A 23 3.86 -12.93 2.07
C VAL A 23 4.07 -11.42 2.05
N GLU A 24 5.20 -10.94 1.53
CA GLU A 24 5.47 -9.50 1.43
C GLU A 24 4.51 -8.79 0.48
N ARG A 25 4.16 -9.42 -0.66
CA ARG A 25 3.11 -8.91 -1.56
C ARG A 25 1.77 -8.81 -0.86
N MET A 26 1.37 -9.86 -0.14
CA MET A 26 0.11 -9.88 0.61
C MET A 26 0.07 -8.77 1.67
N VAL A 27 1.14 -8.58 2.45
CA VAL A 27 1.21 -7.51 3.47
C VAL A 27 1.13 -6.13 2.82
N ARG A 28 1.86 -5.91 1.72
CA ARG A 28 1.79 -4.65 0.95
C ARG A 28 0.38 -4.39 0.45
N ASP A 29 -0.28 -5.38 -0.12
CA ASP A 29 -1.60 -5.22 -0.72
C ASP A 29 -2.67 -4.95 0.35
N THR A 30 -2.55 -5.58 1.53
CA THR A 30 -3.37 -5.27 2.71
C THR A 30 -3.15 -3.84 3.19
N ALA A 31 -1.90 -3.41 3.35
CA ALA A 31 -1.57 -2.05 3.77
C ALA A 31 -2.05 -1.00 2.75
N HIS A 32 -1.94 -1.30 1.45
CA HIS A 32 -2.44 -0.45 0.38
C HIS A 32 -3.96 -0.31 0.46
N SER A 33 -4.68 -1.43 0.59
CA SER A 33 -6.14 -1.45 0.67
C SER A 33 -6.65 -0.64 1.87
N TYR A 34 -6.07 -0.85 3.05
CA TYR A 34 -6.40 -0.06 4.25
C TYR A 34 -6.16 1.44 4.03
N SER A 35 -5.04 1.80 3.42
CA SER A 35 -4.70 3.20 3.13
C SER A 35 -5.71 3.86 2.19
N GLN A 36 -6.13 3.17 1.13
CA GLN A 36 -7.10 3.71 0.17
C GLN A 36 -8.52 3.77 0.75
N GLU A 37 -8.94 2.75 1.49
CA GLU A 37 -10.32 2.64 1.96
C GLU A 37 -10.59 3.42 3.26
N LYS A 38 -9.61 3.48 4.16
CA LYS A 38 -9.80 4.05 5.52
C LYS A 38 -9.07 5.36 5.72
N LEU A 39 -7.83 5.49 5.21
CA LEU A 39 -7.02 6.69 5.46
C LEU A 39 -7.30 7.81 4.44
N LEU A 40 -7.38 7.48 3.15
CA LEU A 40 -7.59 8.45 2.08
C LEU A 40 -8.85 9.31 2.27
N PRO A 41 -10.02 8.79 2.70
CA PRO A 41 -11.20 9.63 2.91
C PRO A 41 -11.05 10.60 4.09
N ARG A 42 -10.19 10.28 5.06
CA ARG A 42 -10.03 11.03 6.31
C ARG A 42 -8.95 12.11 6.21
N VAL A 43 -7.96 11.93 5.33
CA VAL A 43 -6.71 12.72 5.33
C VAL A 43 -6.93 14.23 5.11
N GLN A 44 -7.88 14.62 4.26
CA GLN A 44 -8.08 16.05 3.93
C GLN A 44 -8.59 16.84 5.15
N GLU A 45 -9.62 16.32 5.81
CA GLU A 45 -10.22 16.95 7.01
C GLU A 45 -9.29 16.85 8.21
N ALA A 46 -8.66 15.68 8.41
CA ALA A 46 -7.67 15.47 9.46
C ALA A 46 -6.51 16.47 9.36
N PHE A 47 -5.96 16.67 8.16
CA PHE A 47 -4.89 17.62 7.93
C PHE A 47 -5.36 19.07 8.09
N ARG A 48 -6.51 19.43 7.52
CA ARG A 48 -7.07 20.79 7.60
C ARG A 48 -7.32 21.25 9.03
N HIS A 49 -7.70 20.33 9.90
CA HIS A 49 -8.07 20.63 11.29
C HIS A 49 -7.03 20.18 12.32
N GLU A 50 -5.88 19.68 11.87
CA GLU A 50 -4.81 19.17 12.74
C GLU A 50 -5.34 18.14 13.78
N LYS A 51 -6.16 17.21 13.30
CA LYS A 51 -6.79 16.15 14.13
C LYS A 51 -6.36 14.78 13.66
N THR A 52 -6.17 13.88 14.62
CA THR A 52 -5.91 12.46 14.36
C THR A 52 -7.01 11.62 15.00
N ASP A 53 -7.62 10.74 14.21
CA ASP A 53 -8.60 9.78 14.71
C ASP A 53 -7.88 8.63 15.43
N ARG A 54 -8.15 8.48 16.74
CA ARG A 54 -7.57 7.41 17.55
C ARG A 54 -8.01 6.02 17.11
N ALA A 55 -9.16 5.89 16.44
CA ALA A 55 -9.62 4.62 15.89
C ALA A 55 -8.62 4.01 14.90
N ILE A 56 -7.83 4.85 14.19
CA ILE A 56 -6.79 4.40 13.25
C ILE A 56 -5.80 3.43 13.91
N PHE A 57 -5.40 3.68 15.17
CA PHE A 57 -4.47 2.79 15.87
C PHE A 57 -5.08 1.41 16.16
N ASN A 58 -6.36 1.36 16.50
CA ASN A 58 -7.05 0.10 16.74
C ASN A 58 -7.27 -0.64 15.41
N GLU A 59 -7.70 0.07 14.36
CA GLU A 59 -7.89 -0.51 13.02
C GLU A 59 -6.60 -1.10 12.46
N MET A 60 -5.46 -0.41 12.64
CA MET A 60 -4.15 -0.94 12.23
C MET A 60 -3.77 -2.19 13.03
N GLY A 61 -4.03 -2.22 14.34
CA GLY A 61 -3.76 -3.39 15.18
C GLY A 61 -4.65 -4.61 14.88
N GLU A 62 -5.86 -4.38 14.36
CA GLU A 62 -6.74 -5.47 13.90
C GLU A 62 -6.25 -6.11 12.58
N LEU A 63 -5.48 -5.38 11.78
CA LEU A 63 -4.95 -5.85 10.49
C LEU A 63 -3.64 -6.64 10.60
N GLY A 64 -2.89 -6.49 11.68
CA GLY A 64 -1.64 -7.22 11.92
C GLY A 64 -0.74 -6.58 12.98
#